data_AF-K1SME2-F1
#
_entry.id   AF-K1SME2-F1
#
_cell.length_a   1.000
_cell.length_b   1.000
_cell.length_c   1.000
_cell.angle_alpha   90.00
_cell.angle_beta   90.00
_cell.angle_gamma   90.00
#
_symmetry.space_group_name_H-M   'P 1'
#
loop_
_entity.id
_entity.type
_entity.pdbx_description
1 polymer ?
#
loop_
_entity_poly.entity_id
_entity_poly.type
_entity_poly.pdbx_seq_one_letter_code
_entity_poly.pdbx_strand_id
1 'polypeptide(L)' 'KILEKNLAESGYNLEWLKKQLDNNRKRLKDVFLGVCDDTGNLKIYQDGKSESKNDIFD' A
#
# COMPACT_ATOMS: atom_id res chain seq x y z
N LYS A 1 3.77 8.72 -4.56
CA LYS A 1 5.18 9.15 -4.31
C LYS A 1 5.65 8.39 -3.07
N ILE A 2 6.87 7.83 -3.06
CA ILE A 2 7.35 7.03 -1.91
C ILE A 2 7.99 7.98 -0.89
N LEU A 3 7.67 7.81 0.38
CA LEU A 3 8.26 8.57 1.48
C LEU A 3 9.51 7.85 2.00
N GLU A 4 10.58 7.84 1.21
CA GLU A 4 11.82 7.13 1.53
C GLU A 4 12.43 7.57 2.88
N LYS A 5 12.27 8.85 3.25
CA LYS A 5 12.70 9.38 4.54
C LYS A 5 11.95 8.74 5.70
N ASN A 6 10.61 8.77 5.68
CA ASN A 6 9.79 8.10 6.71
C ASN A 6 10.05 6.60 6.78
N LEU A 7 10.27 5.97 5.63
CA LEU A 7 10.58 4.55 5.56
C LEU A 7 11.89 4.26 6.30
N ALA A 8 12.95 5.02 5.99
CA ALA A 8 14.26 4.89 6.62
C ALA A 8 14.22 5.25 8.12
N GLU A 9 13.46 6.27 8.50
CA GLU A 9 13.21 6.62 9.91
C GLU A 9 12.51 5.50 10.68
N SER A 10 11.66 4.72 10.01
CA SER A 10 11.00 3.54 10.59
C SER A 10 11.89 2.28 10.56
N GLY A 11 13.15 2.39 10.08
CA GLY A 11 14.06 1.25 9.94
C GLY A 11 13.80 0.36 8.72
N TYR A 12 12.93 0.79 7.80
CA TYR A 12 12.61 0.06 6.58
C TYR A 12 13.21 0.74 5.34
N ASN A 13 13.43 -0.04 4.29
CA ASN A 13 13.98 0.45 3.03
C ASN A 13 13.09 0.10 1.84
N LEU A 14 13.45 0.66 0.69
CA LEU A 14 12.73 0.47 -0.57
C LEU A 14 12.68 -1.01 -1.00
N GLU A 15 13.69 -1.80 -0.64
CA GLU A 15 13.73 -3.24 -0.90
C GLU A 15 12.69 -4.00 -0.07
N TRP A 16 12.58 -3.68 1.23
CA TRP A 16 11.55 -4.22 2.10
C TRP A 16 10.15 -3.87 1.57
N LEU A 17 9.93 -2.61 1.17
CA LEU A 17 8.66 -2.17 0.58
C LEU A 17 8.34 -2.97 -0.70
N LYS A 18 9.30 -3.13 -1.61
CA LYS A 18 9.13 -3.94 -2.83
C LYS A 18 8.79 -5.39 -2.50
N LYS A 19 9.46 -5.98 -1.51
CA LYS A 19 9.19 -7.37 -1.08
C LYS A 19 7.77 -7.52 -0.56
N GLN A 20 7.29 -6.56 0.23
CA GLN A 20 5.91 -6.57 0.74
C GLN A 20 4.88 -6.38 -0.38
N LEU A 21 5.13 -5.47 -1.32
CA LEU A 21 4.28 -5.26 -2.50
C LEU A 21 4.20 -6.52 -3.37
N ASP A 22 5.34 -7.18 -3.60
CA ASP A 22 5.43 -8.42 -4.37
C ASP A 22 4.68 -9.57 -3.67
N ASN A 23 4.86 -9.69 -2.36
CA ASN A 23 4.15 -10.67 -1.53
C ASN A 23 2.62 -10.44 -1.57
N ASN A 24 2.19 -9.18 -1.66
CA ASN A 24 0.78 -8.81 -1.83
C ASN A 24 0.32 -8.82 -3.29
N ARG A 25 1.19 -9.14 -4.26
CA ARG A 25 0.96 -9.00 -5.72
C ARG A 25 0.37 -7.64 -6.10
N LYS A 26 0.75 -6.58 -5.41
CA LYS A 26 0.32 -5.20 -5.67
C LYS A 26 1.42 -4.42 -6.34
N ARG A 27 1.04 -3.55 -7.28
CA ARG A 27 1.96 -2.58 -7.87
C ARG A 27 1.89 -1.28 -7.10
N LEU A 28 3.02 -0.61 -6.91
CA LEU A 28 3.12 0.73 -6.31
C LEU A 28 2.17 1.77 -6.93
N LYS A 29 1.79 1.59 -8.20
CA LYS A 29 0.88 2.48 -8.91
C LYS A 29 -0.58 2.32 -8.48
N ASP A 30 -0.96 1.13 -8.01
CA ASP A 30 -2.28 0.79 -7.49
C ASP A 30 -2.39 1.00 -5.96
N VAL A 31 -1.29 1.42 -5.33
CA VAL A 31 -1.23 1.71 -3.90
C VAL A 31 -1.44 3.19 -3.70
N PHE A 32 -2.56 3.53 -3.08
CA PHE A 32 -2.86 4.90 -2.67
C PHE A 32 -2.11 5.24 -1.38
N LEU A 33 -2.18 4.35 -0.39
CA LEU A 33 -1.51 4.51 0.89
C LEU A 33 -0.99 3.15 1.37
N GLY A 34 0.30 3.08 1.69
CA GLY A 34 0.92 1.92 2.33
C GLY A 34 1.38 2.31 3.73
N VAL A 35 0.89 1.61 4.76
CA VAL A 35 1.27 1.83 6.15
C VAL A 35 2.02 0.59 6.63
N CYS A 36 3.28 0.75 7.02
CA CYS A 36 4.02 -0.30 7.71
C CYS A 36 3.85 -0.14 9.23
N ASP A 37 3.63 -1.26 9.90
CA ASP A 37 3.55 -1.33 11.35
C ASP A 37 4.86 -1.92 11.91
N ASP A 38 5.23 -1.59 13.15
CA ASP A 38 6.45 -2.06 13.84
C ASP A 38 6.54 -3.61 13.91
N THR A 39 5.39 -4.26 13.76
CA THR A 39 5.26 -5.72 13.65
C THR A 39 5.72 -6.29 12.30
N GLY A 40 6.16 -5.45 11.35
CA GLY A 40 6.58 -5.84 10.01
C GLY A 40 5.43 -6.11 9.04
N ASN A 41 4.22 -5.66 9.37
CA ASN A 41 3.04 -5.80 8.52
C ASN A 41 2.85 -4.55 7.64
N LEU A 42 2.76 -4.74 6.32
CA LEU A 42 2.40 -3.66 5.39
C LEU A 42 0.90 -3.71 5.07
N LYS A 43 0.15 -2.73 5.55
CA LYS A 43 -1.25 -2.49 5.14
C LYS A 43 -1.29 -1.62 3.91
N ILE A 44 -1.89 -2.11 2.84
CA ILE A 44 -2.04 -1.40 1.58
C ILE A 44 -3.50 -0.98 1.42
N TYR A 45 -3.73 0.33 1.31
CA TYR A 45 -4.99 0.93 0.93
C TYR A 45 -4.89 1.33 -0.54
N GLN A 46 -5.83 0.84 -1.33
CA GLN A 46 -6.01 1.25 -2.72
C GLN A 46 -7.02 2.40 -2.74
N ASP A 47 -6.90 3.32 -3.70
CA ASP A 47 -7.95 4.32 -3.85
C ASP A 47 -9.23 3.57 -4.26
N GLY A 48 -10.31 3.84 -3.55
CA GLY A 48 -11.60 3.18 -3.72
C GLY A 48 -12.30 3.49 -5.04
N LYS A 49 -11.57 3.62 -6.15
CA LYS A 49 -12.12 3.38 -7.49
C LYS A 49 -12.33 1.88 -7.75
N SER A 50 -12.65 1.09 -6.73
CA SER A 50 -13.71 0.12 -6.94
C SER A 50 -14.97 0.96 -7.17
N GLU A 51 -15.31 1.20 -8.44
CA GLU A 51 -16.66 1.57 -8.84
C GLU A 51 -17.60 0.68 -8.02
N SER A 52 -18.16 1.25 -6.94
CA SER A 52 -19.30 0.66 -6.28
C SER A 52 -20.44 0.92 -7.24
N LYS A 53 -20.49 0.16 -8.33
CA LYS A 53 -21.74 -0.14 -9.04
C LYS A 53 -22.53 -1.07 -8.14
N ASN A 54 -22.96 -0.53 -7.01
CA ASN A 54 -24.22 -0.93 -6.44
C ASN A 54 -25.18 0.14 -6.94
N ASP A 55 -25.66 -0.08 -8.16
CA ASP A 55 -26.93 0.45 -8.62
C ASP A 55 -27.98 0.02 -7.59
N ILE A 56 -28.20 0.87 -6.59
CA ILE A 56 -29.20 0.71 -5.51
C ILE A 56 -30.59 1.15 -6.00
N PHE A 57 -30.72 1.41 -7.29
CA PHE A 57 -31.96 1.78 -7.97
C PHE A 57 -32.22 0.80 -9.11
N ASP A 58 -32.66 -0.42 -8.78
CA ASP A 58 -33.53 -1.26 -9.65
C ASP A 58 -34.83 -1.53 -8.88
#